data_AF-A0A0S3F6L0-F1
#
_entry.id   AF-A0A0S3F6L0-F1
#
_cell.length_a   1.000
_cell.length_b   1.000
_cell.length_c   1.000
_cell.angle_alpha   90.00
_cell.angle_beta   90.00
_cell.angle_gamma   90.00
#
_symmetry.space_group_name_H-M   'P 1'
#
loop_
_entity.id
_entity.type
_entity.pdbx_description
1 polymer ?
#
loop_
_entity_poly.entity_id
_entity_poly.type
_entity_poly.pdbx_seq_one_letter_code
_entity_poly.pdbx_strand_id
1 'polypeptide(L)' 'MADPCKHPARPACGDGANLIVDRTQARESFKAEALASWAEYRETGLHLTGEEVARWLDSWGTAGEGECPPCHLRETERP' A
#
# COMPACT_ATOMS: atom_id res chain seq x y z
N MET A 1 -31.71 -11.43 -49.02
CA MET A 1 -31.24 -12.60 -48.24
C MET A 1 -29.90 -12.24 -47.66
N ALA A 2 -29.87 -11.94 -46.35
CA ALA A 2 -28.66 -11.54 -45.65
C ALA A 2 -28.15 -12.73 -44.83
N ASP A 3 -26.84 -13.00 -44.89
CA ASP A 3 -26.14 -13.67 -43.81
C ASP A 3 -25.04 -12.72 -43.30
N PRO A 4 -25.37 -11.84 -42.35
CA PRO A 4 -24.43 -10.85 -41.81
C PRO A 4 -23.40 -11.45 -40.83
N CYS A 5 -23.43 -12.77 -40.58
CA CYS A 5 -22.63 -13.42 -39.53
C CYS A 5 -21.22 -13.85 -39.93
N LYS A 6 -20.63 -13.34 -41.03
CA LYS A 6 -19.24 -13.65 -41.41
C LYS A 6 -18.27 -12.49 -41.21
N HIS A 7 -18.41 -11.72 -40.12
CA HIS A 7 -17.37 -10.79 -39.68
C HIS A 7 -16.52 -11.41 -38.56
N PRO A 8 -15.18 -11.41 -38.66
CA PRO A 8 -14.31 -11.86 -37.58
C PRO A 8 -14.42 -10.86 -36.43
N ALA A 9 -15.31 -11.15 -35.49
CA ALA A 9 -15.49 -10.42 -34.25
C ALA A 9 -14.18 -10.40 -33.46
N ARG A 10 -13.62 -9.19 -33.30
CA ARG A 10 -12.65 -8.81 -32.28
C ARG A 10 -13.37 -8.04 -31.16
N PRO A 11 -12.79 -8.04 -29.96
CA PRO A 11 -13.11 -8.94 -28.87
C PRO A 11 -14.35 -8.47 -28.09
N ALA A 12 -15.03 -9.41 -27.41
CA ALA A 12 -15.87 -9.04 -26.29
C ALA A 12 -14.97 -8.37 -25.24
N CYS A 13 -15.14 -7.06 -25.02
CA CYS A 13 -14.59 -6.39 -23.86
C CYS A 13 -15.36 -6.91 -22.65
N GLY A 14 -14.84 -7.97 -22.02
CA GLY A 14 -15.36 -8.50 -20.78
C GLY A 14 -15.21 -7.49 -19.64
N ASP A 15 -16.33 -7.28 -18.94
CA ASP A 15 -16.46 -6.94 -17.53
C ASP A 15 -16.04 -5.54 -17.05
N GLY A 16 -16.83 -4.53 -17.45
CA GLY A 16 -16.80 -3.20 -16.83
C GLY A 16 -17.05 -3.18 -15.30
N ALA A 17 -17.58 -4.26 -14.72
CA ALA A 17 -17.74 -4.40 -13.28
C ALA A 17 -16.40 -4.66 -12.54
N ASN A 18 -15.48 -5.40 -13.16
CA ASN A 18 -14.19 -5.74 -12.55
C ASN A 18 -13.29 -4.50 -12.36
N LEU A 19 -13.31 -3.57 -13.32
CA LEU A 19 -12.55 -2.31 -13.25
C LEU A 19 -13.00 -1.39 -12.09
N ILE A 20 -14.29 -1.40 -11.77
CA ILE A 20 -14.85 -0.57 -10.68
C ILE A 20 -14.56 -1.19 -9.31
N VAL A 21 -14.67 -2.52 -9.21
CA VAL A 21 -14.36 -3.27 -7.98
C VAL A 21 -12.88 -3.18 -7.65
N ASP A 22 -11.99 -3.40 -8.61
CA ASP A 22 -10.53 -3.39 -8.40
C ASP A 22 -10.02 -2.04 -7.86
N ARG A 23 -10.47 -0.93 -8.47
CA ARG A 23 -10.11 0.42 -8.00
C ARG A 23 -10.66 0.73 -6.62
N THR A 24 -11.85 0.22 -6.30
CA THR A 24 -12.48 0.42 -4.99
C THR A 24 -11.77 -0.40 -3.92
N GLN A 25 -11.44 -1.65 -4.23
CA GLN A 25 -10.72 -2.57 -3.35
C GLN A 25 -9.35 -1.99 -2.95
N ALA A 26 -8.60 -1.41 -3.89
CA ALA A 26 -7.31 -0.78 -3.60
C ALA A 26 -7.43 0.43 -2.65
N ARG A 27 -8.52 1.20 -2.76
CA ARG A 27 -8.75 2.35 -1.85
C ARG A 27 -9.16 1.89 -0.46
N GLU A 28 -10.00 0.86 -0.37
CA GLU A 28 -10.47 0.35 0.90
C GLU A 28 -9.39 -0.48 1.62
N SER A 29 -8.52 -1.19 0.90
CA SER A 29 -7.36 -1.86 1.51
C SER A 29 -6.37 -0.85 2.10
N PHE A 30 -6.05 0.24 1.38
CA PHE A 30 -5.17 1.29 1.90
C PHE A 30 -5.71 1.93 3.19
N LYS A 31 -7.02 2.18 3.26
CA LYS A 31 -7.65 2.69 4.49
C LYS A 31 -7.60 1.68 5.63
N ALA A 32 -7.88 0.40 5.33
CA ALA A 32 -7.85 -0.66 6.33
C ALA A 32 -6.44 -0.83 6.90
N GLU A 33 -5.41 -0.80 6.05
CA GLU A 33 -4.01 -0.85 6.47
C GLU A 33 -3.64 0.35 7.34
N ALA A 34 -4.02 1.56 6.94
CA ALA A 34 -3.77 2.77 7.76
C ALA A 34 -4.42 2.69 9.15
N LEU A 35 -5.66 2.17 9.23
CA LEU A 35 -6.35 1.97 10.50
C LEU A 35 -5.71 0.86 11.34
N ALA A 36 -5.25 -0.22 10.71
CA ALA A 36 -4.56 -1.32 11.38
C ALA A 36 -3.23 -0.85 11.97
N SER A 37 -2.41 -0.13 11.19
CA SER A 37 -1.15 0.46 11.68
C SER A 37 -1.39 1.45 12.83
N TRP A 38 -2.49 2.22 12.79
CA TRP A 38 -2.86 3.11 13.89
C TRP A 38 -3.25 2.34 15.16
N ALA A 39 -4.02 1.25 15.04
CA ALA A 39 -4.37 0.40 16.16
C ALA A 39 -3.12 -0.25 16.78
N GLU A 40 -2.22 -0.78 15.95
CA GLU A 40 -0.96 -1.38 16.38
C GLU A 40 -0.06 -0.39 17.12
N TYR A 41 0.06 0.84 16.61
CA TYR A 41 0.78 1.90 17.32
C TYR A 41 0.15 2.22 18.68
N ARG A 42 -1.19 2.25 18.78
CA ARG A 42 -1.86 2.51 20.07
C ARG A 42 -1.68 1.39 21.08
N GLU A 43 -1.59 0.14 20.62
CA GLU A 43 -1.44 -1.04 21.48
C GLU A 43 0.00 -1.26 21.92
N THR A 44 0.95 -1.15 21.00
CA THR A 44 2.38 -1.42 21.26
C THR A 44 3.12 -0.18 21.74
N GLY A 45 2.67 1.01 21.35
CA GLY A 45 3.41 2.25 21.52
C GLY A 45 4.69 2.32 20.69
N LEU A 46 4.97 1.34 19.81
CA LEU A 46 6.20 1.27 19.03
C LEU A 46 6.14 2.24 17.85
N HIS A 47 7.14 3.10 17.73
CA HIS A 47 7.25 4.05 16.63
C HIS A 47 8.71 4.38 16.31
N LEU A 48 8.96 4.85 15.10
CA LEU A 48 10.23 5.46 14.71
C LEU A 48 9.99 6.94 14.47
N THR A 49 10.95 7.79 14.82
CA THR A 49 10.84 9.21 14.50
C THR A 49 11.05 9.43 13.00
N GLY A 50 10.42 10.47 12.45
CA GLY A 50 10.57 10.78 11.02
C GLY A 50 12.02 11.03 10.60
N GLU A 51 12.85 11.55 11.52
CA GLU A 51 14.27 11.80 11.26
C GLU A 51 15.09 10.50 11.16
N GLU A 52 14.80 9.51 12.01
CA GLU A 52 15.44 8.21 11.96
C GLU A 52 15.10 7.46 10.68
N VAL A 53 13.82 7.49 10.29
CA VAL A 53 13.35 6.90 9.04
C VAL A 53 14.02 7.60 7.85
N ALA A 54 14.05 8.93 7.80
CA ALA A 54 14.68 9.67 6.72
C ALA A 54 16.17 9.33 6.58
N ARG A 55 16.92 9.30 7.70
CA ARG A 55 18.34 8.95 7.71
C ARG A 55 18.61 7.52 7.23
N TRP A 56 17.72 6.59 7.56
CA TRP A 56 17.81 5.22 7.07
C TRP A 56 17.50 5.11 5.58
N LEU A 57 16.44 5.77 5.12
CA LEU A 57 16.06 5.82 3.70
C LEU A 57 17.15 6.46 2.82
N ASP A 58 17.91 7.42 3.35
CA ASP A 58 19.05 8.01 2.63
C ASP A 58 20.18 7.00 2.34
N SER A 59 20.27 5.91 3.11
CA SER A 59 21.25 4.84 2.90
C SER A 59 20.79 3.77 1.91
N TRP A 60 19.49 3.72 1.58
CA TRP A 60 18.91 2.68 0.71
C TRP A 60 19.45 2.72 -0.71
N GLY A 61 19.77 1.54 -1.25
CA GLY A 61 20.34 1.42 -2.59
C GLY A 61 21.82 1.82 -2.68
N THR A 62 22.49 2.02 -1.54
CA THR A 62 23.93 2.26 -1.47
C THR A 62 24.66 1.07 -0.85
N ALA A 63 25.99 1.03 -0.97
CA ALA A 63 26.80 -0.01 -0.31
C ALA A 63 26.80 0.09 1.23
N GLY A 64 26.26 1.18 1.78
CA GLY A 64 26.11 1.41 3.22
C GLY A 64 24.68 1.24 3.72
N GLU A 65 23.81 0.57 2.95
CA GLU A 65 22.45 0.24 3.38
C GLU A 65 22.49 -0.54 4.70
N GLY A 66 22.01 0.10 5.76
CA GLY A 66 22.00 -0.44 7.11
C GLY A 66 20.69 -1.14 7.46
N GLU A 67 20.69 -1.88 8.56
CA GLU A 67 19.47 -2.45 9.12
C GLU A 67 18.46 -1.36 9.51
N CYS A 68 17.17 -1.71 9.46
CA CYS A 68 16.11 -0.83 9.92
C CYS A 68 16.35 -0.43 11.39
N PRO A 69 16.24 0.86 11.75
CA PRO A 69 16.40 1.29 13.13
C PRO A 69 15.36 0.64 14.05
N PRO A 70 15.70 0.39 15.33
CA PRO A 70 14.79 -0.24 16.29
C PRO A 70 13.66 0.72 16.71
N CYS A 71 12.42 0.22 16.78
CA CYS A 71 11.27 1.03 17.20
C CYS A 71 11.35 1.46 18.68
N HIS A 72 10.92 2.68 18.97
CA HIS A 72 10.86 3.30 20.30
C HIS A 72 9.48 3.13 20.94
N LEU A 73 9.42 3.03 22.26
CA LEU A 73 8.14 3.04 22.99
C LEU A 73 7.66 4.49 23.22
N ARG A 74 6.38 4.77 22.99
CA ARG A 74 5.76 6.10 23.22
C ARG A 74 6.00 6.64 24.63
N GLU A 75 6.19 5.76 25.61
CA GLU A 75 6.43 6.15 26.99
C GLU A 75 7.83 6.74 27.22
N THR A 76 8.81 6.46 26.36
CA THR A 76 10.19 6.94 26.48
C THR A 76 10.40 8.35 25.91
N GLU A 77 9.40 8.93 25.26
CA GLU A 77 9.47 10.27 24.64
C GLU A 77 8.62 11.34 25.34
N ARG A 78 8.05 11.00 26.51
CA ARG A 78 7.28 11.94 27.33
C ARG A 78 8.26 12.78 28.17
N PRO A 79 8.29 14.13 28.02
CA PRO A 79 9.16 15.00 28.81
C PRO A 79 8.78 15.02 30.30
#